data_AF-A0AA42LUE1-F1
#
_entry.id   AF-A0AA42LUE1-F1
#
_cell.length_a   1.000
_cell.length_b   1.000
_cell.length_c   1.000
_cell.angle_alpha   90.00
_cell.angle_beta   90.00
_cell.angle_gamma   90.00
#
_symmetry.space_group_name_H-M   'P 1'
#
loop_
_entity.id
_entity.type
_entity.pdbx_description
1 polymer ?
#
loop_
_entity_poly.entity_id
_entity_poly.type
_entity_poly.pdbx_seq_one_letter_code
_entity_poly.pdbx_strand_id
1 'polypeptide(L)'
;MSNTHPLINDHDLTGMINDLKNWPNTAIDNGSFELSISPFLTFYFNYDPVHYLRTTLDMIDVHDAFEKLLGRPYTIATHPRSERPHRYGSIRLGDLHEWARKIPVEKAFTVKFTDQANHQSSPTNAAYLWREPTIGEQAQYYSSIQFYFRWSWWLDNKEAWRQFVLDSIAYLMPAQVYSGFAMANPLEFGMRSEVAAWDRALTPYFYGMDTDYPFGMDIPAQLGSGIRPPTWGFFLSDTWREKLAITRDDVVAHLADPRIRIDTLSCGQWIELGPQPELYPVEDGVPELPALLNRLLRRIRHPQLDLVGAGAWDGDPNERVDRRDTQRWLARFDDDSDWPTPAIRGRTPGGTPTEPTPTHVVVGEEIPSSGWWYTLAKTGSRRHFNAGELAPPISQDPSRGRVIWQRDIDQTAPEPEPARRAETGQLAPRAGQWRGDDKGEVLCVVTKHEALPAYKGEAIIWHWMHEANPGVGARARSGQPCPYPGSWTCEEVPTGPRTFAYQVPMPQVNGQDVTWMLVTYLR
;
A
#
# COMPACT_ATOMS: atom_id res chain seq x y z
N MET A 1 3.69 25.93 -19.18
CA MET A 1 4.11 27.28 -19.63
C MET A 1 5.63 27.35 -19.53
N SER A 2 6.34 27.95 -20.50
CA SER A 2 7.79 28.16 -20.41
C SER A 2 8.03 29.52 -19.79
N ASN A 3 8.23 29.57 -18.47
CA ASN A 3 8.54 30.83 -17.80
C ASN A 3 10.05 31.11 -17.92
N THR A 4 10.42 32.26 -18.48
CA THR A 4 11.81 32.76 -18.50
C THR A 4 12.22 33.44 -17.19
N HIS A 5 11.32 33.49 -16.21
CA HIS A 5 11.50 34.12 -14.90
C HIS A 5 11.10 33.15 -13.78
N PRO A 6 11.73 33.22 -12.60
CA PRO A 6 11.32 32.44 -11.43
C PRO A 6 9.84 32.70 -11.11
N LEU A 7 9.10 31.63 -10.82
CA LEU A 7 7.71 31.66 -10.37
C LEU A 7 7.62 32.26 -8.96
N ILE A 8 8.59 31.95 -8.12
CA ILE A 8 8.62 32.29 -6.69
C ILE A 8 9.75 33.30 -6.49
N ASN A 9 9.41 34.48 -5.96
CA ASN A 9 10.41 35.43 -5.48
C ASN A 9 10.57 35.34 -3.95
N ASP A 10 11.68 35.86 -3.42
CA ASP A 10 12.03 35.74 -2.00
C ASP A 10 11.01 36.39 -1.06
N HIS A 11 10.38 37.50 -1.50
CA HIS A 11 9.37 38.20 -0.72
C HIS A 11 8.11 37.34 -0.57
N ASP A 12 7.63 36.75 -1.66
CA ASP A 12 6.45 35.90 -1.68
C ASP A 12 6.67 34.61 -0.89
N LEU A 13 7.85 33.98 -1.02
CA LEU A 13 8.20 32.82 -0.21
C LEU A 13 8.24 33.15 1.29
N THR A 14 8.90 34.26 1.65
CA THR A 14 9.00 34.70 3.06
C THR A 14 7.62 35.04 3.64
N GLY A 15 6.78 35.73 2.86
CA GLY A 15 5.40 36.03 3.24
C GLY A 15 4.60 34.75 3.49
N MET A 16 4.63 33.82 2.53
CA MET A 16 3.92 32.54 2.63
C MET A 16 4.38 31.73 3.85
N ILE A 17 5.68 31.67 4.15
CA ILE A 17 6.21 30.98 5.33
C ILE A 17 5.67 31.61 6.62
N ASN A 18 5.72 32.94 6.73
CA ASN A 18 5.22 33.64 7.92
C ASN A 18 3.72 33.46 8.11
N ASP A 19 2.96 33.51 7.03
CA ASP A 19 1.50 33.32 7.07
C ASP A 19 1.16 31.88 7.46
N LEU A 20 1.84 30.87 6.90
CA LEU A 20 1.59 29.46 7.21
C LEU A 20 1.90 29.08 8.67
N LYS A 21 2.86 29.75 9.31
CA LYS A 21 3.13 29.59 10.75
C LYS A 21 1.96 30.07 11.61
N ASN A 22 1.23 31.09 11.16
CA ASN A 22 0.09 31.65 11.87
C ASN A 22 -1.23 30.96 11.49
N TRP A 23 -1.37 30.56 10.23
CA TRP A 23 -2.58 30.00 9.66
C TRP A 23 -2.25 28.97 8.56
N PRO A 24 -2.52 27.67 8.77
CA PRO A 24 -2.01 26.61 7.90
C PRO A 24 -2.81 26.44 6.59
N ASN A 25 -3.73 27.36 6.29
CA ASN A 25 -4.53 27.36 5.06
C ASN A 25 -4.47 28.72 4.37
N THR A 26 -3.27 29.06 3.91
CA THR A 26 -2.97 30.30 3.22
C THR A 26 -2.91 30.06 1.71
N ALA A 27 -3.39 31.05 0.96
CA ALA A 27 -3.35 31.07 -0.49
C ALA A 27 -2.44 32.18 -0.99
N ILE A 28 -1.84 31.95 -2.16
CA ILE A 28 -0.94 32.89 -2.84
C ILE A 28 -1.43 33.14 -4.25
N ASP A 29 -1.64 34.41 -4.56
CA ASP A 29 -2.00 34.89 -5.88
C ASP A 29 -0.76 34.95 -6.77
N ASN A 30 -0.77 34.17 -7.87
CA ASN A 30 0.28 34.15 -8.88
C ASN A 30 -0.15 34.96 -10.13
N GLY A 31 -1.09 35.90 -9.95
CA GLY A 31 -1.66 36.79 -10.95
C GLY A 31 -2.79 36.14 -11.76
N SER A 32 -2.49 35.04 -12.45
CA SER A 32 -3.49 34.34 -13.29
C SER A 32 -4.19 33.18 -12.58
N PHE A 33 -3.59 32.67 -11.50
CA PHE A 33 -4.12 31.57 -10.70
C PHE A 33 -3.72 31.75 -9.23
N GLU A 34 -4.44 31.06 -8.35
CA GLU A 34 -4.16 31.02 -6.92
C GLU A 34 -3.74 29.60 -6.52
N LEU A 35 -2.66 29.48 -5.77
CA LEU A 35 -2.23 28.24 -5.13
C LEU A 35 -2.50 28.33 -3.63
N SER A 36 -2.86 27.23 -2.98
CA SER A 36 -3.08 27.27 -1.53
C SER A 36 -2.61 26.01 -0.84
N ILE A 37 -2.01 26.16 0.33
CA ILE A 37 -1.86 25.04 1.25
C ILE A 37 -3.22 24.77 1.84
N SER A 38 -3.71 23.55 1.77
CA SER A 38 -5.01 23.18 2.33
C SER A 38 -4.98 21.79 2.94
N PRO A 39 -5.88 21.52 3.90
CA PRO A 39 -6.21 20.16 4.28
C PRO A 39 -6.57 19.31 3.06
N PHE A 40 -6.05 18.09 3.03
CA PHE A 40 -6.38 17.11 2.00
C PHE A 40 -6.79 15.77 2.61
N LEU A 41 -7.46 14.95 1.81
CA LEU A 41 -7.79 13.57 2.11
C LEU A 41 -7.72 12.76 0.82
N THR A 42 -6.90 11.71 0.80
CA THR A 42 -6.73 10.88 -0.39
C THR A 42 -6.88 9.40 -0.06
N PHE A 43 -7.75 8.73 -0.81
CA PHE A 43 -7.95 7.28 -0.77
C PHE A 43 -7.23 6.65 -1.97
N TYR A 44 -6.44 5.61 -1.72
CA TYR A 44 -5.80 4.79 -2.75
C TYR A 44 -6.30 3.34 -2.65
N PHE A 45 -6.82 2.80 -3.75
CA PHE A 45 -7.44 1.48 -3.77
C PHE A 45 -7.25 0.78 -5.11
N ASN A 46 -7.21 -0.55 -5.08
CA ASN A 46 -7.35 -1.38 -6.27
C ASN A 46 -8.81 -1.82 -6.43
N TYR A 47 -9.15 -2.41 -7.57
CA TYR A 47 -10.48 -2.96 -7.79
C TYR A 47 -10.44 -4.23 -8.62
N ASP A 48 -11.33 -5.18 -8.38
CA ASP A 48 -11.44 -6.33 -9.28
C ASP A 48 -12.01 -5.86 -10.64
N PRO A 49 -11.33 -6.08 -11.79
CA PRO A 49 -11.86 -5.73 -13.12
C PRO A 49 -13.28 -6.23 -13.37
N VAL A 50 -13.68 -7.37 -12.80
CA VAL A 50 -15.04 -7.92 -12.91
C VAL A 50 -16.07 -7.00 -12.23
N HIS A 51 -15.65 -6.27 -11.19
CA HIS A 51 -16.48 -5.38 -10.38
C HIS A 51 -16.25 -3.89 -10.69
N TYR A 52 -15.57 -3.55 -11.78
CA TYR A 52 -15.17 -2.17 -12.11
C TYR A 52 -16.32 -1.15 -12.06
N LEU A 53 -17.51 -1.51 -12.56
CA LEU A 53 -18.68 -0.64 -12.56
C LEU A 53 -19.11 -0.31 -11.12
N ARG A 54 -19.17 -1.33 -10.25
CA ARG A 54 -19.53 -1.15 -8.84
C ARG A 54 -18.54 -0.20 -8.17
N THR A 55 -17.23 -0.44 -8.32
CA THR A 55 -16.20 0.45 -7.78
C THR A 55 -16.35 1.88 -8.28
N THR A 56 -16.66 2.07 -9.57
CA THR A 56 -16.83 3.42 -10.14
C THR A 56 -18.03 4.14 -9.54
N LEU A 57 -19.13 3.41 -9.29
CA LEU A 57 -20.31 3.97 -8.62
C LEU A 57 -19.98 4.28 -7.16
N ASP A 58 -19.26 3.40 -6.47
CA ASP A 58 -18.85 3.60 -5.07
C ASP A 58 -17.97 4.86 -4.92
N MET A 59 -17.11 5.14 -5.90
CA MET A 59 -16.33 6.39 -5.94
C MET A 59 -17.20 7.64 -6.06
N ILE A 60 -18.24 7.58 -6.90
CA ILE A 60 -19.20 8.68 -7.06
C ILE A 60 -20.00 8.87 -5.77
N ASP A 61 -20.44 7.78 -5.14
CA ASP A 61 -21.24 7.86 -3.92
C ASP A 61 -20.42 8.41 -2.73
N VAL A 62 -19.12 8.09 -2.64
CA VAL A 62 -18.20 8.70 -1.65
C VAL A 62 -18.02 10.20 -1.91
N HIS A 63 -17.89 10.60 -3.17
CA HIS A 63 -17.87 12.03 -3.52
C HIS A 63 -19.18 12.73 -3.13
N ASP A 64 -20.34 12.15 -3.46
CA ASP A 64 -21.64 12.74 -3.18
C ASP A 64 -21.90 12.86 -1.67
N ALA A 65 -21.43 11.87 -0.89
CA ALA A 65 -21.46 11.94 0.57
C ALA A 65 -20.59 13.08 1.11
N PHE A 66 -19.39 13.29 0.55
CA PHE A 66 -18.52 14.41 0.92
C PHE A 66 -19.14 15.76 0.55
N GLU A 67 -19.66 15.90 -0.67
CA GLU A 67 -20.33 17.12 -1.13
C GLU A 67 -21.55 17.47 -0.26
N LYS A 68 -22.35 16.46 0.10
CA LYS A 68 -23.48 16.64 1.02
C LYS A 68 -23.02 17.11 2.40
N LEU A 69 -21.92 16.57 2.90
CA LEU A 69 -21.32 16.96 4.18
C LEU A 69 -20.83 18.42 4.17
N LEU A 70 -20.29 18.89 3.04
CA LEU A 70 -19.91 20.28 2.85
C LEU A 70 -21.12 21.24 2.86
N GLY A 71 -22.31 20.75 2.48
CA GLY A 71 -23.54 21.55 2.42
C GLY A 71 -23.56 22.59 1.29
N ARG A 72 -22.55 22.57 0.42
CA ARG A 72 -22.44 23.43 -0.77
C ARG A 72 -21.88 22.61 -1.93
N PRO A 73 -22.60 22.50 -3.05
CA PRO A 73 -22.10 21.77 -4.20
C PRO A 73 -20.96 22.50 -4.91
N TYR A 74 -20.10 21.76 -5.60
CA TYR A 74 -19.09 22.32 -6.49
C TYR A 74 -19.74 23.16 -7.60
N THR A 75 -19.01 24.12 -8.17
CA THR A 75 -19.54 24.96 -9.26
C THR A 75 -19.12 24.50 -10.65
N ILE A 76 -17.99 23.80 -10.76
CA ILE A 76 -17.42 23.30 -12.01
C ILE A 76 -17.04 21.83 -11.85
N ALA A 77 -17.27 21.05 -12.89
CA ALA A 77 -16.69 19.72 -13.03
C ALA A 77 -16.21 19.46 -14.47
N THR A 78 -15.34 18.47 -14.65
CA THR A 78 -14.90 18.03 -15.99
C THR A 78 -15.81 16.96 -16.56
N HIS A 79 -16.08 17.04 -17.85
CA HIS A 79 -16.81 16.00 -18.57
C HIS A 79 -16.01 14.67 -18.58
N PRO A 80 -16.57 13.52 -18.12
CA PRO A 80 -15.80 12.27 -17.92
C PRO A 80 -15.06 11.71 -19.14
N ARG A 81 -15.56 12.02 -20.35
CA ARG A 81 -14.91 11.63 -21.63
C ARG A 81 -13.98 12.68 -22.25
N SER A 82 -14.36 13.96 -22.23
CA SER A 82 -13.60 15.01 -22.94
C SER A 82 -12.64 15.78 -22.02
N GLU A 83 -12.77 15.57 -20.72
CA GLU A 83 -12.03 16.24 -19.64
C GLU A 83 -12.16 17.77 -19.64
N ARG A 84 -13.11 18.31 -20.43
CA ARG A 84 -13.35 19.74 -20.51
C ARG A 84 -14.19 20.23 -19.32
N PRO A 85 -13.85 21.40 -18.75
CA PRO A 85 -14.62 21.98 -17.65
C PRO A 85 -15.97 22.51 -18.11
N HIS A 86 -17.00 22.23 -17.31
CA HIS A 86 -18.35 22.73 -17.47
C HIS A 86 -18.96 23.07 -16.11
N ARG A 87 -20.01 23.91 -16.11
CA ARG A 87 -20.79 24.18 -14.91
C ARG A 87 -21.34 22.88 -14.33
N TYR A 88 -21.12 22.65 -13.04
CA TYR A 88 -21.62 21.47 -12.34
C TYR A 88 -23.15 21.42 -12.38
N GLY A 89 -23.71 20.23 -12.62
CA GLY A 89 -25.14 20.03 -12.88
C GLY A 89 -25.64 20.48 -14.26
N SER A 90 -24.76 20.94 -15.17
CA SER A 90 -25.19 21.30 -16.53
C SER A 90 -25.49 20.08 -17.40
N ILE A 91 -26.40 20.25 -18.36
CA ILE A 91 -26.74 19.20 -19.36
C ILE A 91 -25.52 18.70 -20.15
N ARG A 92 -24.46 19.52 -20.26
CA ARG A 92 -23.22 19.11 -20.94
C ARG A 92 -22.43 18.08 -20.15
N LEU A 93 -22.50 18.11 -18.82
CA LEU A 93 -21.89 17.07 -17.99
C LEU A 93 -22.74 15.81 -17.99
N GLY A 94 -24.06 15.96 -17.97
CA GLY A 94 -24.98 14.83 -17.77
C GLY A 94 -24.85 14.22 -16.39
N ASP A 95 -25.35 13.00 -16.24
CA ASP A 95 -25.33 12.23 -15.00
C ASP A 95 -24.05 11.39 -14.90
N LEU A 96 -23.34 11.46 -13.76
CA LEU A 96 -22.08 10.75 -13.55
C LEU A 96 -22.27 9.23 -13.42
N HIS A 97 -23.35 8.77 -12.80
CA HIS A 97 -23.70 7.34 -12.71
C HIS A 97 -24.03 6.77 -14.09
N GLU A 98 -24.61 7.56 -15.00
CA GLU A 98 -24.72 7.17 -16.41
C GLU A 98 -23.37 7.08 -17.11
N TRP A 99 -22.45 8.01 -16.86
CA TRP A 99 -21.10 7.96 -17.44
C TRP A 99 -20.31 6.75 -16.95
N ALA A 100 -20.44 6.38 -15.68
CA ALA A 100 -19.83 5.18 -15.11
C ALA A 100 -20.21 3.92 -15.89
N ARG A 101 -21.47 3.82 -16.36
CA ARG A 101 -21.95 2.70 -17.20
C ARG A 101 -21.44 2.74 -18.63
N LYS A 102 -21.14 3.93 -19.16
CA LYS A 102 -20.70 4.16 -20.56
C LYS A 102 -19.19 4.00 -20.74
N ILE A 103 -18.40 4.22 -19.69
CA ILE A 103 -16.94 4.16 -19.74
C ILE A 103 -16.48 2.72 -19.45
N PRO A 104 -15.88 2.01 -20.42
CA PRO A 104 -15.49 0.62 -20.26
C PRO A 104 -14.25 0.50 -19.36
N VAL A 105 -13.95 -0.72 -18.89
CA VAL A 105 -12.89 -0.98 -17.91
C VAL A 105 -11.48 -0.63 -18.43
N GLU A 106 -11.27 -0.70 -19.75
CA GLU A 106 -10.00 -0.39 -20.42
C GLU A 106 -9.75 1.11 -20.58
N LYS A 107 -10.69 1.95 -20.12
CA LYS A 107 -10.57 3.41 -20.09
C LYS A 107 -10.58 3.90 -18.65
N ALA A 108 -9.78 4.93 -18.39
CA ALA A 108 -9.83 5.60 -17.11
C ALA A 108 -11.21 6.26 -16.93
N PHE A 109 -11.75 6.25 -15.71
CA PHE A 109 -12.88 7.10 -15.34
C PHE A 109 -12.32 8.29 -14.55
N THR A 110 -12.38 9.47 -15.13
CA THR A 110 -11.73 10.67 -14.56
C THR A 110 -12.73 11.81 -14.47
N VAL A 111 -12.90 12.33 -13.26
CA VAL A 111 -13.76 13.49 -13.00
C VAL A 111 -13.09 14.38 -11.98
N LYS A 112 -13.03 15.68 -12.28
CA LYS A 112 -12.42 16.67 -11.43
C LYS A 112 -13.45 17.75 -11.13
N PHE A 113 -13.48 18.20 -9.89
CA PHE A 113 -14.45 19.16 -9.37
C PHE A 113 -13.71 20.35 -8.78
N THR A 114 -14.30 21.54 -8.90
CA THR A 114 -13.71 22.77 -8.39
C THR A 114 -14.78 23.79 -8.02
N ASP A 115 -14.51 24.55 -6.95
CA ASP A 115 -15.28 25.72 -6.57
C ASP A 115 -14.43 27.02 -6.50
N GLN A 116 -13.40 27.12 -7.35
CA GLN A 116 -12.37 28.17 -7.31
C GLN A 116 -12.89 29.59 -7.30
N ALA A 117 -13.82 29.87 -8.21
CA ALA A 117 -14.37 31.20 -8.40
C ALA A 117 -15.15 31.65 -7.15
N ASN A 118 -15.37 30.74 -6.20
CA ASN A 118 -16.05 30.96 -4.94
C ASN A 118 -15.15 30.68 -3.72
N HIS A 119 -13.83 30.84 -3.85
CA HIS A 119 -12.85 30.56 -2.79
C HIS A 119 -13.15 31.26 -1.46
N GLN A 120 -13.79 32.44 -1.48
CA GLN A 120 -14.13 33.22 -0.29
C GLN A 120 -15.24 32.61 0.56
N SER A 121 -16.12 31.79 -0.04
CA SER A 121 -17.30 31.27 0.67
C SER A 121 -17.49 29.76 0.55
N SER A 122 -16.70 29.09 -0.28
CA SER A 122 -16.77 27.65 -0.43
C SER A 122 -16.03 26.93 0.70
N PRO A 123 -16.62 25.90 1.32
CA PRO A 123 -15.94 25.03 2.27
C PRO A 123 -14.95 24.08 1.60
N THR A 124 -14.95 24.00 0.26
CA THR A 124 -14.11 23.08 -0.52
C THR A 124 -13.24 23.83 -1.52
N ASN A 125 -12.13 23.21 -1.89
CA ASN A 125 -11.33 23.65 -3.02
C ASN A 125 -11.67 22.75 -4.21
N ALA A 126 -11.20 21.51 -4.21
CA ALA A 126 -11.30 20.60 -5.34
C ALA A 126 -11.51 19.16 -4.91
N ALA A 127 -12.02 18.35 -5.84
CA ALA A 127 -12.01 16.89 -5.73
C ALA A 127 -11.55 16.26 -7.04
N TYR A 128 -10.87 15.12 -6.94
CA TYR A 128 -10.34 14.37 -8.08
C TYR A 128 -10.71 12.90 -7.92
N LEU A 129 -11.52 12.40 -8.84
CA LEU A 129 -11.90 10.99 -8.94
C LEU A 129 -11.15 10.40 -10.11
N TRP A 130 -10.40 9.33 -9.85
CA TRP A 130 -9.60 8.67 -10.87
C TRP A 130 -9.66 7.15 -10.69
N ARG A 131 -10.38 6.47 -11.58
CA ARG A 131 -10.30 5.02 -11.70
C ARG A 131 -9.29 4.68 -12.79
N GLU A 132 -8.22 4.02 -12.40
CA GLU A 132 -7.21 3.50 -13.33
C GLU A 132 -7.84 2.51 -14.32
N PRO A 133 -7.47 2.51 -15.62
CA PRO A 133 -7.93 1.51 -16.57
C PRO A 133 -7.32 0.13 -16.27
N THR A 134 -8.05 -0.93 -16.59
CA THR A 134 -7.46 -2.28 -16.67
C THR A 134 -7.04 -2.54 -18.12
N ILE A 135 -5.73 -2.67 -18.38
CA ILE A 135 -5.18 -2.89 -19.72
C ILE A 135 -4.48 -4.25 -19.76
N GLY A 136 -5.12 -5.25 -20.37
CA GLY A 136 -4.57 -6.60 -20.50
C GLY A 136 -4.32 -7.26 -19.14
N GLU A 137 -3.19 -7.96 -19.00
CA GLU A 137 -2.77 -8.61 -17.75
C GLU A 137 -1.90 -7.70 -16.85
N GLN A 138 -1.89 -6.37 -17.06
CA GLN A 138 -1.07 -5.48 -16.24
C GLN A 138 -1.54 -5.50 -14.78
N ALA A 139 -0.57 -5.49 -13.85
CA ALA A 139 -0.86 -5.23 -12.45
C ALA A 139 -1.56 -3.86 -12.33
N GLN A 140 -2.68 -3.82 -11.60
CA GLN A 140 -3.43 -2.58 -11.47
C GLN A 140 -2.67 -1.55 -10.64
N TYR A 141 -2.57 -0.35 -11.20
CA TYR A 141 -2.26 0.87 -10.47
C TYR A 141 -3.36 1.19 -9.44
N TYR A 142 -3.06 2.05 -8.48
CA TYR A 142 -4.09 2.50 -7.56
C TYR A 142 -5.04 3.46 -8.27
N SER A 143 -6.33 3.16 -8.16
CA SER A 143 -7.35 4.19 -8.33
C SER A 143 -7.34 5.11 -7.10
N SER A 144 -7.83 6.34 -7.28
CA SER A 144 -7.79 7.34 -6.23
C SER A 144 -9.05 8.22 -6.17
N ILE A 145 -9.33 8.69 -4.95
CA ILE A 145 -10.23 9.82 -4.68
C ILE A 145 -9.45 10.79 -3.81
N GLN A 146 -9.28 12.04 -4.26
CA GLN A 146 -8.58 13.09 -3.52
C GLN A 146 -9.53 14.27 -3.29
N PHE A 147 -9.58 14.77 -2.06
CA PHE A 147 -10.36 15.93 -1.65
C PHE A 147 -9.45 17.00 -1.07
N TYR A 148 -9.72 18.26 -1.40
CA TYR A 148 -9.15 19.44 -0.75
C TYR A 148 -10.26 20.32 -0.21
N PHE A 149 -10.17 20.67 1.07
CA PHE A 149 -11.21 21.42 1.77
C PHE A 149 -10.61 22.52 2.64
N ARG A 150 -11.44 23.47 3.09
CA ARG A 150 -11.00 24.61 3.88
C ARG A 150 -10.73 24.22 5.32
N TRP A 151 -9.68 24.81 5.87
CA TRP A 151 -9.30 24.60 7.26
C TRP A 151 -10.36 25.12 8.24
N SER A 152 -10.93 26.30 7.97
CA SER A 152 -12.03 26.85 8.77
C SER A 152 -13.23 25.89 8.81
N TRP A 153 -13.61 25.32 7.67
CA TRP A 153 -14.68 24.33 7.62
C TRP A 153 -14.33 23.07 8.42
N TRP A 154 -13.11 22.56 8.29
CA TRP A 154 -12.68 21.38 9.06
C TRP A 154 -12.71 21.64 10.57
N LEU A 155 -12.28 22.82 11.02
CA LEU A 155 -12.32 23.22 12.43
C LEU A 155 -13.73 23.11 13.02
N ASP A 156 -14.75 23.46 12.25
CA ASP A 156 -16.16 23.42 12.65
C ASP A 156 -16.79 22.02 12.49
N ASN A 157 -16.18 21.11 11.73
CA ASN A 157 -16.79 19.84 11.28
C ASN A 157 -15.95 18.59 11.57
N LYS A 158 -14.97 18.66 12.47
CA LYS A 158 -13.98 17.59 12.76
C LYS A 158 -14.60 16.20 12.92
N GLU A 159 -15.62 16.07 13.77
CA GLU A 159 -16.27 14.78 14.04
C GLU A 159 -17.05 14.24 12.84
N ALA A 160 -17.77 15.11 12.13
CA ALA A 160 -18.53 14.71 10.96
C ALA A 160 -17.61 14.32 9.79
N TRP A 161 -16.51 15.06 9.60
CA TRP A 161 -15.46 14.73 8.64
C TRP A 161 -14.83 13.37 8.94
N ARG A 162 -14.51 13.12 10.22
CA ARG A 162 -13.93 11.85 10.64
C ARG A 162 -14.88 10.68 10.43
N GLN A 163 -16.16 10.82 10.79
CA GLN A 163 -17.15 9.79 10.53
C GLN A 163 -17.22 9.47 9.03
N PHE A 164 -17.20 10.51 8.18
CA PHE A 164 -17.11 10.33 6.74
C PHE A 164 -15.87 9.55 6.30
N VAL A 165 -14.69 9.83 6.88
CA VAL A 165 -13.44 9.08 6.59
C VAL A 165 -13.61 7.60 6.94
N LEU A 166 -14.10 7.30 8.14
CA LEU A 166 -14.28 5.92 8.62
C LEU A 166 -15.30 5.16 7.77
N ASP A 167 -16.43 5.79 7.44
CA ASP A 167 -17.45 5.20 6.58
C ASP A 167 -16.91 4.94 5.17
N SER A 168 -16.15 5.88 4.62
CA SER A 168 -15.51 5.74 3.30
C SER A 168 -14.46 4.63 3.28
N ILE A 169 -13.68 4.46 4.36
CA ILE A 169 -12.73 3.34 4.50
C ILE A 169 -13.48 2.01 4.55
N ALA A 170 -14.54 1.92 5.35
CA ALA A 170 -15.36 0.71 5.45
C ALA A 170 -16.02 0.35 4.11
N TYR A 171 -16.38 1.37 3.32
CA TYR A 171 -17.05 1.20 2.03
C TYR A 171 -16.10 0.84 0.89
N LEU A 172 -15.00 1.58 0.73
CA LEU A 172 -14.04 1.40 -0.36
C LEU A 172 -12.98 0.31 -0.09
N MET A 173 -12.74 -0.01 1.18
CA MET A 173 -11.64 -0.88 1.62
C MET A 173 -10.29 -0.49 0.97
N PRO A 174 -9.86 0.78 1.11
CA PRO A 174 -8.66 1.28 0.46
C PRO A 174 -7.41 0.58 0.96
N ALA A 175 -6.39 0.49 0.09
CA ALA A 175 -5.09 -0.02 0.49
C ALA A 175 -4.37 1.00 1.40
N GLN A 176 -4.50 2.30 1.09
CA GLN A 176 -3.87 3.38 1.83
C GLN A 176 -4.81 4.60 1.85
N VAL A 177 -4.81 5.36 2.96
CA VAL A 177 -5.48 6.67 3.04
C VAL A 177 -4.55 7.63 3.76
N TYR A 178 -4.45 8.87 3.28
CA TYR A 178 -3.62 9.91 3.86
C TYR A 178 -4.41 11.21 4.02
N SER A 179 -4.13 11.94 5.10
CA SER A 179 -4.65 13.27 5.35
C SER A 179 -3.63 14.11 6.12
N GLY A 180 -3.65 15.42 5.88
CA GLY A 180 -2.72 16.40 6.41
C GLY A 180 -2.86 17.70 5.64
N PHE A 181 -1.78 18.47 5.52
CA PHE A 181 -1.72 19.63 4.64
C PHE A 181 -0.88 19.33 3.41
N ALA A 182 -1.36 19.74 2.25
CA ALA A 182 -0.61 19.69 0.99
C ALA A 182 -0.88 20.97 0.20
N MET A 183 -0.08 21.22 -0.82
CA MET A 183 -0.43 22.23 -1.81
C MET A 183 -1.65 21.72 -2.57
N ALA A 184 -2.81 22.31 -2.32
CA ALA A 184 -3.99 22.05 -3.12
C ALA A 184 -3.66 22.42 -4.55
N ASN A 185 -3.66 21.42 -5.44
CA ASN A 185 -3.55 21.67 -6.87
C ASN A 185 -4.57 22.75 -7.22
N PRO A 186 -4.13 23.83 -7.89
CA PRO A 186 -5.03 24.90 -8.20
C PRO A 186 -6.12 24.35 -9.10
N LEU A 187 -7.19 25.10 -9.02
CA LEU A 187 -8.45 24.72 -9.56
C LEU A 187 -8.57 25.00 -11.07
N GLU A 188 -7.53 25.60 -11.66
CA GLU A 188 -7.26 25.58 -13.10
C GLU A 188 -6.46 24.33 -13.47
N PHE A 189 -7.02 23.54 -14.37
CA PHE A 189 -6.42 22.29 -14.83
C PHE A 189 -5.01 22.49 -15.41
N GLY A 190 -4.01 21.79 -14.85
CA GLY A 190 -2.69 21.65 -15.47
C GLY A 190 -1.53 22.36 -14.77
N MET A 191 -1.73 22.95 -13.60
CA MET A 191 -0.67 23.70 -12.90
C MET A 191 0.23 22.85 -11.99
N ARG A 192 0.33 21.54 -12.24
CA ARG A 192 1.16 20.66 -11.41
C ARG A 192 2.63 21.09 -11.44
N SER A 193 3.06 21.69 -12.54
CA SER A 193 4.39 22.30 -12.66
C SER A 193 4.58 23.36 -11.57
N GLU A 194 3.68 24.32 -11.47
CA GLU A 194 3.77 25.44 -10.54
C GLU A 194 3.69 24.94 -9.08
N VAL A 195 2.82 23.96 -8.81
CA VAL A 195 2.74 23.28 -7.50
C VAL A 195 4.06 22.62 -7.12
N ALA A 196 4.72 21.92 -8.04
CA ALA A 196 5.98 21.23 -7.74
C ALA A 196 7.13 22.19 -7.38
N ALA A 197 7.13 23.42 -7.93
CA ALA A 197 8.09 24.46 -7.52
C ALA A 197 7.81 24.91 -6.07
N TRP A 198 6.55 25.13 -5.72
CA TRP A 198 6.16 25.48 -4.35
C TRP A 198 6.38 24.35 -3.34
N ASP A 199 6.10 23.09 -3.70
CA ASP A 199 6.41 21.92 -2.87
C ASP A 199 7.91 21.95 -2.50
N ARG A 200 8.80 22.15 -3.48
CA ARG A 200 10.24 22.23 -3.22
C ARG A 200 10.64 23.45 -2.38
N ALA A 201 10.00 24.59 -2.58
CA ALA A 201 10.31 25.82 -1.86
C ALA A 201 9.88 25.76 -0.38
N LEU A 202 8.77 25.08 -0.07
CA LEU A 202 8.19 25.06 1.28
C LEU A 202 8.62 23.88 2.15
N THR A 203 8.94 22.72 1.55
CA THR A 203 9.35 21.51 2.30
C THR A 203 10.60 21.66 3.19
N PRO A 204 11.55 22.59 2.93
CA PRO A 204 12.62 22.89 3.88
C PRO A 204 12.19 23.64 5.15
N TYR A 205 10.95 24.16 5.19
CA TYR A 205 10.45 25.00 6.28
C TYR A 205 9.35 24.33 7.12
N PHE A 206 8.70 23.29 6.59
CA PHE A 206 7.56 22.64 7.23
C PHE A 206 7.65 21.12 7.07
N TYR A 207 7.82 20.36 8.15
CA TYR A 207 7.87 18.89 8.08
C TYR A 207 6.51 18.24 7.78
N GLY A 208 5.42 18.90 8.17
CA GLY A 208 4.04 18.44 8.03
C GLY A 208 3.39 18.78 6.69
N MET A 209 4.09 19.54 5.85
CA MET A 209 3.74 19.66 4.44
C MET A 209 3.78 18.28 3.79
N ASP A 210 2.83 17.96 2.93
CA ASP A 210 2.78 16.69 2.21
C ASP A 210 2.84 16.94 0.70
N THR A 211 3.37 15.96 -0.02
CA THR A 211 3.44 15.98 -1.48
C THR A 211 2.58 14.83 -1.99
N ASP A 212 1.28 15.10 -2.15
CA ASP A 212 0.30 14.09 -2.55
C ASP A 212 -0.13 14.29 -4.01
N TYR A 213 0.50 13.55 -4.92
CA TYR A 213 0.24 13.63 -6.35
C TYR A 213 -0.05 12.25 -6.94
N PRO A 214 -1.30 11.75 -6.84
CA PRO A 214 -1.68 10.41 -7.30
C PRO A 214 -1.14 10.06 -8.70
N PHE A 215 -1.39 10.93 -9.69
CA PHE A 215 -0.97 10.69 -11.08
C PHE A 215 0.56 10.55 -11.25
N GLY A 216 1.37 11.30 -10.50
CA GLY A 216 2.83 11.18 -10.58
C GLY A 216 3.36 9.95 -9.84
N MET A 217 2.65 9.55 -8.77
CA MET A 217 2.97 8.36 -7.99
C MET A 217 2.60 7.04 -8.70
N ASP A 218 1.98 7.11 -9.89
CA ASP A 218 1.67 5.96 -10.75
C ASP A 218 2.75 5.68 -11.83
N ILE A 219 3.67 6.60 -12.09
CA ILE A 219 4.77 6.51 -13.08
C ILE A 219 6.05 5.96 -12.36
N PRO A 220 6.94 5.16 -12.99
CA PRO A 220 7.54 3.99 -12.32
C PRO A 220 8.32 4.26 -11.03
N ALA A 221 8.13 3.33 -10.06
CA ALA A 221 8.32 3.44 -8.60
C ALA A 221 7.00 3.76 -7.85
N GLN A 222 6.01 2.88 -8.06
CA GLN A 222 4.61 3.06 -7.69
C GLN A 222 4.38 3.04 -6.17
N LEU A 223 3.41 3.83 -5.71
CA LEU A 223 2.89 3.76 -4.34
C LEU A 223 2.36 2.36 -3.95
N GLY A 224 2.06 1.47 -4.90
CA GLY A 224 1.75 0.05 -4.61
C GLY A 224 2.90 -0.74 -3.96
N SER A 225 4.15 -0.28 -4.09
CA SER A 225 5.35 -0.99 -3.61
C SER A 225 5.80 -0.59 -2.20
N GLY A 226 5.19 0.43 -1.60
CA GLY A 226 5.45 0.83 -0.21
C GLY A 226 4.42 1.83 0.30
N ILE A 227 4.63 2.39 1.48
CA ILE A 227 3.85 3.53 1.98
C ILE A 227 4.69 4.80 2.00
N ARG A 228 4.04 5.96 1.97
CA ARG A 228 4.70 7.25 2.19
C ARG A 228 4.66 7.63 3.68
N PRO A 229 5.64 8.37 4.20
CA PRO A 229 5.66 8.79 5.60
C PRO A 229 4.47 9.74 5.88
N PRO A 230 3.52 9.35 6.75
CA PRO A 230 2.36 10.18 7.03
C PRO A 230 2.73 11.43 7.83
N THR A 231 1.96 12.51 7.64
CA THR A 231 2.12 13.77 8.40
C THR A 231 1.11 13.91 9.52
N TRP A 232 -0.12 13.41 9.33
CA TRP A 232 -1.17 13.44 10.36
C TRP A 232 -2.08 12.20 10.33
N GLY A 233 -3.12 12.20 9.48
CA GLY A 233 -4.12 11.13 9.38
C GLY A 233 -3.67 10.05 8.41
N PHE A 234 -3.72 8.78 8.83
CA PHE A 234 -3.26 7.65 8.03
C PHE A 234 -4.08 6.39 8.25
N PHE A 235 -4.45 5.70 7.16
CA PHE A 235 -5.01 4.36 7.25
C PHE A 235 -3.94 3.30 7.00
N LEU A 236 -3.64 2.53 8.04
CA LEU A 236 -2.85 1.31 7.95
C LEU A 236 -3.78 0.12 7.68
N SER A 237 -3.96 -0.25 6.42
CA SER A 237 -4.72 -1.46 6.05
C SER A 237 -4.02 -2.73 6.55
N ASP A 238 -4.78 -3.81 6.72
CA ASP A 238 -4.19 -5.10 7.12
C ASP A 238 -3.14 -5.58 6.12
N THR A 239 -3.37 -5.38 4.82
CA THR A 239 -2.42 -5.70 3.75
C THR A 239 -1.05 -5.05 3.97
N TRP A 240 -0.99 -3.84 4.53
CA TRP A 240 0.26 -3.17 4.85
C TRP A 240 0.79 -3.52 6.25
N ARG A 241 -0.10 -3.63 7.25
CA ARG A 241 0.27 -4.06 8.61
C ARG A 241 0.93 -5.43 8.61
N GLU A 242 0.42 -6.39 7.85
CA GLU A 242 0.95 -7.75 7.80
C GLU A 242 2.40 -7.80 7.31
N LYS A 243 2.82 -6.86 6.46
CA LYS A 243 4.22 -6.71 6.03
C LYS A 243 5.17 -6.27 7.14
N LEU A 244 4.65 -5.69 8.22
CA LEU A 244 5.41 -5.40 9.44
C LEU A 244 5.55 -6.62 10.36
N ALA A 245 4.80 -7.69 10.10
CA ALA A 245 4.72 -8.89 10.95
C ALA A 245 4.31 -8.60 12.41
N ILE A 246 3.42 -7.62 12.60
CA ILE A 246 2.87 -7.22 13.91
C ILE A 246 1.35 -7.28 13.89
N THR A 247 0.71 -7.48 15.04
CA THR A 247 -0.76 -7.47 15.19
C THR A 247 -1.33 -6.04 15.24
N ARG A 248 -2.66 -5.91 15.18
CA ARG A 248 -3.33 -4.61 15.39
C ARG A 248 -3.14 -4.09 16.82
N ASP A 249 -3.08 -5.00 17.81
CA ASP A 249 -2.80 -4.65 19.21
C ASP A 249 -1.36 -4.18 19.38
N ASP A 250 -0.42 -4.78 18.65
CA ASP A 250 0.97 -4.30 18.62
C ASP A 250 1.06 -2.88 18.06
N VAL A 251 0.29 -2.53 17.01
CA VAL A 251 0.24 -1.14 16.50
C VAL A 251 -0.21 -0.19 17.61
N VAL A 252 -1.26 -0.54 18.36
CA VAL A 252 -1.74 0.26 19.50
C VAL A 252 -0.67 0.38 20.58
N ALA A 253 0.04 -0.70 20.89
CA ALA A 253 1.12 -0.70 21.89
C ALA A 253 2.32 0.16 21.47
N HIS A 254 2.73 0.10 20.19
CA HIS A 254 3.84 0.90 19.66
C HIS A 254 3.51 2.40 19.58
N LEU A 255 2.21 2.74 19.47
CA LEU A 255 1.70 4.11 19.35
C LEU A 255 0.93 4.54 20.60
N ALA A 256 1.29 3.99 21.76
CA ALA A 256 0.65 4.30 23.04
C ALA A 256 1.04 5.69 23.57
N ASP A 257 0.64 6.74 22.85
CA ASP A 257 0.71 8.15 23.24
C ASP A 257 -0.72 8.68 23.40
N PRO A 258 -1.05 9.39 24.50
CA PRO A 258 -2.41 9.88 24.76
C PRO A 258 -2.92 10.88 23.72
N ARG A 259 -2.04 11.47 22.90
CA ARG A 259 -2.41 12.37 21.81
C ARG A 259 -2.81 11.61 20.54
N ILE A 260 -2.40 10.35 20.40
CA ILE A 260 -2.69 9.53 19.22
C ILE A 260 -4.05 8.86 19.39
N ARG A 261 -4.87 8.95 18.34
CA ARG A 261 -6.17 8.28 18.26
C ARG A 261 -6.12 7.19 17.20
N ILE A 262 -6.65 6.01 17.54
CA ILE A 262 -6.68 4.84 16.64
C ILE A 262 -8.10 4.29 16.59
N ASP A 263 -8.71 4.27 15.40
CA ASP A 263 -9.96 3.55 15.14
C ASP A 263 -9.66 2.24 14.44
N THR A 264 -10.15 1.14 15.00
CA THR A 264 -10.02 -0.18 14.37
C THR A 264 -11.25 -0.47 13.51
N LEU A 265 -11.03 -0.68 12.22
CA LEU A 265 -12.05 -1.04 11.23
C LEU A 265 -11.92 -2.52 10.85
N SER A 266 -12.85 -3.03 10.02
CA SER A 266 -12.79 -4.41 9.53
C SER A 266 -11.53 -4.69 8.69
N CYS A 267 -11.02 -3.69 7.96
CA CYS A 267 -9.93 -3.82 6.98
C CYS A 267 -8.59 -3.17 7.39
N GLY A 268 -8.47 -2.66 8.63
CA GLY A 268 -7.25 -2.00 9.11
C GLY A 268 -7.50 -1.04 10.27
N GLN A 269 -6.57 -0.09 10.47
CA GLN A 269 -6.63 0.92 11.52
C GLN A 269 -6.43 2.32 10.96
N TRP A 270 -7.35 3.24 11.27
CA TRP A 270 -7.18 4.68 11.04
C TRP A 270 -6.47 5.30 12.22
N ILE A 271 -5.41 6.07 11.96
CA ILE A 271 -4.49 6.63 12.96
C ILE A 271 -4.43 8.14 12.76
N GLU A 272 -4.70 8.91 13.82
CA GLU A 272 -4.56 10.37 13.85
C GLU A 272 -3.44 10.76 14.84
N LEU A 273 -2.45 11.51 14.33
CA LEU A 273 -1.32 11.99 15.12
C LEU A 273 -1.63 13.32 15.79
N GLY A 274 -2.23 13.28 16.97
CA GLY A 274 -2.64 14.49 17.67
C GLY A 274 -4.06 14.95 17.30
N PRO A 275 -4.56 16.01 17.97
CA PRO A 275 -5.97 16.42 17.85
C PRO A 275 -6.31 17.08 16.50
N GLN A 276 -5.31 17.44 15.69
CA GLN A 276 -5.48 18.14 14.42
C GLN A 276 -4.23 18.00 13.53
N PRO A 277 -4.34 18.20 12.20
CA PRO A 277 -3.15 18.27 11.35
C PRO A 277 -2.33 19.52 11.66
N GLU A 278 -1.01 19.42 11.45
CA GLU A 278 -0.06 20.51 11.67
C GLU A 278 0.99 20.54 10.55
N LEU A 279 1.52 21.72 10.25
CA LEU A 279 2.60 21.90 9.27
C LEU A 279 3.99 21.69 9.86
N TYR A 280 4.13 21.67 11.19
CA TYR A 280 5.39 21.48 11.91
C TYR A 280 6.53 22.35 11.37
N PRO A 281 6.56 23.66 11.72
CA PRO A 281 7.67 24.54 11.37
C PRO A 281 9.00 23.91 11.79
N VAL A 282 9.95 23.89 10.86
CA VAL A 282 11.21 23.19 11.05
C VAL A 282 12.03 23.75 12.22
N GLU A 283 11.87 25.04 12.52
CA GLU A 283 12.52 25.73 13.65
C GLU A 283 12.06 25.23 15.03
N ASP A 284 10.90 24.57 15.11
CA ASP A 284 10.38 23.95 16.34
C ASP A 284 10.98 22.56 16.59
N GLY A 285 11.80 22.06 15.66
CA GLY A 285 12.43 20.74 15.73
C GLY A 285 11.62 19.65 15.04
N VAL A 286 12.11 18.41 15.16
CA VAL A 286 11.48 17.24 14.52
C VAL A 286 10.23 16.86 15.30
N PRO A 287 9.06 16.75 14.66
CA PRO A 287 7.81 16.50 15.38
C PRO A 287 7.75 15.08 15.93
N GLU A 288 7.39 14.97 17.22
CA GLU A 288 7.46 13.72 17.99
C GLU A 288 6.53 12.63 17.44
N LEU A 289 5.26 12.97 17.19
CA LEU A 289 4.23 11.98 16.81
C LEU A 289 4.47 11.41 15.39
N PRO A 290 4.78 12.24 14.36
CA PRO A 290 5.20 11.70 13.05
C PRO A 290 6.48 10.88 13.13
N ALA A 291 7.46 11.28 13.95
CA ALA A 291 8.68 10.48 14.16
C ALA A 291 8.39 9.12 14.81
N LEU A 292 7.51 9.08 15.82
CA LEU A 292 7.07 7.85 16.47
C LEU A 292 6.40 6.89 15.48
N LEU A 293 5.41 7.37 14.72
CA LEU A 293 4.75 6.56 13.69
C LEU A 293 5.73 6.11 12.62
N ASN A 294 6.63 7.00 12.17
CA ASN A 294 7.60 6.68 11.14
C ASN A 294 8.57 5.56 11.58
N ARG A 295 8.97 5.47 12.86
CA ARG A 295 9.79 4.34 13.34
C ARG A 295 9.11 2.99 13.16
N LEU A 296 7.79 2.93 13.38
CA LEU A 296 6.98 1.73 13.13
C LEU A 296 6.91 1.41 11.64
N LEU A 297 6.64 2.43 10.83
CA LEU A 297 6.34 2.31 9.40
C LEU A 297 7.59 2.18 8.51
N ARG A 298 8.78 2.56 8.98
CA ARG A 298 10.02 2.65 8.18
C ARG A 298 10.33 1.40 7.37
N ARG A 299 10.02 0.20 7.89
CA ARG A 299 10.28 -1.08 7.21
C ARG A 299 9.43 -1.34 5.97
N ILE A 300 8.26 -0.70 5.88
CA ILE A 300 7.33 -0.83 4.76
C ILE A 300 7.21 0.46 3.95
N ARG A 301 7.96 1.51 4.33
CA ARG A 301 8.03 2.76 3.60
C ARG A 301 8.62 2.51 2.22
N HIS A 302 8.02 3.12 1.20
CA HIS A 302 8.51 3.03 -0.15
C HIS A 302 9.92 3.66 -0.20
N PRO A 303 10.97 2.88 -0.53
CA PRO A 303 12.35 3.31 -0.34
C PRO A 303 12.81 4.34 -1.35
N GLN A 304 12.09 4.50 -2.49
CA GLN A 304 12.41 5.46 -3.55
C GLN A 304 11.16 6.01 -4.25
N LEU A 305 10.12 6.40 -3.49
CA LEU A 305 8.86 6.89 -4.09
C LEU A 305 9.18 8.16 -4.84
N ASP A 306 8.90 8.24 -6.13
CA ASP A 306 9.25 9.43 -6.89
C ASP A 306 8.26 10.56 -6.59
N LEU A 307 8.73 11.59 -5.88
CA LEU A 307 7.97 12.82 -5.66
C LEU A 307 8.28 13.88 -6.73
N VAL A 308 9.15 13.56 -7.69
CA VAL A 308 9.42 14.39 -8.86
C VAL A 308 8.11 14.50 -9.63
N GLY A 309 7.51 15.70 -9.61
CA GLY A 309 6.29 16.00 -10.38
C GLY A 309 6.56 16.00 -11.88
N ALA A 310 6.38 17.14 -12.54
CA ALA A 310 6.59 17.26 -13.99
C ALA A 310 8.07 17.31 -14.43
N GLY A 311 9.03 17.15 -13.50
CA GLY A 311 10.46 17.39 -13.73
C GLY A 311 10.77 18.85 -14.08
N ALA A 312 12.05 19.21 -14.07
CA ALA A 312 12.52 20.46 -14.67
C ALA A 312 12.73 20.24 -16.18
N TRP A 313 12.37 21.22 -17.01
CA TRP A 313 12.75 21.25 -18.42
C TRP A 313 14.04 22.07 -18.61
N ASP A 314 14.69 21.92 -19.77
CA ASP A 314 15.91 22.68 -20.09
C ASP A 314 15.66 24.19 -20.00
N GLY A 315 16.38 24.85 -19.10
CA GLY A 315 16.24 26.29 -18.84
C GLY A 315 15.07 26.67 -17.93
N ASP A 316 14.45 25.72 -17.21
CA ASP A 316 13.50 26.04 -16.13
C ASP A 316 14.22 26.85 -15.03
N PRO A 317 13.80 28.09 -14.76
CA PRO A 317 14.42 28.92 -13.71
C PRO A 317 14.01 28.51 -12.29
N ASN A 318 13.12 27.52 -12.11
CA ASN A 318 12.58 27.12 -10.82
C ASN A 318 13.25 25.85 -10.28
N GLU A 319 13.64 25.89 -9.01
CA GLU A 319 14.08 24.68 -8.30
C GLU A 319 12.91 23.69 -8.16
N ARG A 320 13.17 22.42 -8.47
CA ARG A 320 12.24 21.30 -8.32
C ARG A 320 12.81 20.30 -7.35
N VAL A 321 11.94 19.54 -6.70
CA VAL A 321 12.35 18.32 -5.99
C VAL A 321 13.03 17.41 -7.00
N ASP A 322 14.29 17.08 -6.76
CA ASP A 322 15.00 16.03 -7.48
C ASP A 322 14.89 14.69 -6.75
N ARG A 323 15.52 13.65 -7.30
CA ARG A 323 15.52 12.32 -6.67
C ARG A 323 16.19 12.32 -5.30
N ARG A 324 17.23 13.14 -5.09
CA ARG A 324 17.96 13.22 -3.83
C ARG A 324 17.11 13.89 -2.76
N ASP A 325 16.49 15.01 -3.09
CA ASP A 325 15.54 15.72 -2.24
C ASP A 325 14.39 14.81 -1.85
N THR A 326 13.84 14.08 -2.81
CA THR A 326 12.81 13.07 -2.57
C THR A 326 13.22 12.07 -1.49
N GLN A 327 14.41 11.48 -1.57
CA GLN A 327 14.87 10.51 -0.56
C GLN A 327 15.03 11.13 0.83
N ARG A 328 15.68 12.29 0.89
CA ARG A 328 15.92 13.00 2.15
C ARG A 328 14.59 13.42 2.79
N TRP A 329 13.64 13.85 1.97
CA TRP A 329 12.30 14.23 2.38
C TRP A 329 11.45 13.05 2.86
N LEU A 330 11.48 11.90 2.17
CA LEU A 330 10.82 10.68 2.64
C LEU A 330 11.42 10.19 3.97
N ALA A 331 12.70 10.44 4.19
CA ALA A 331 13.41 10.15 5.44
C ALA A 331 13.32 11.28 6.48
N ARG A 332 12.54 12.36 6.28
CA ARG A 332 12.57 13.56 7.16
C ARG A 332 12.30 13.28 8.64
N PHE A 333 11.57 12.20 8.94
CA PHE A 333 11.25 11.76 10.29
C PHE A 333 12.18 10.67 10.83
N ASP A 334 13.22 10.29 10.10
CA ASP A 334 14.19 9.30 10.56
C ASP A 334 15.14 9.91 11.62
N ASP A 335 15.52 9.07 12.58
CA ASP A 335 16.51 9.42 13.60
C ASP A 335 17.90 9.64 13.01
N ASP A 336 18.18 9.26 11.76
CA ASP A 336 19.43 9.46 11.03
C ASP A 336 19.29 10.46 9.86
N SER A 337 18.12 11.10 9.73
CA SER A 337 17.86 12.08 8.66
C SER A 337 18.76 13.31 8.74
N ASP A 338 19.05 13.89 7.57
CA ASP A 338 19.74 15.16 7.39
C ASP A 338 18.82 16.26 6.84
N TRP A 339 17.51 15.99 6.66
CA TRP A 339 16.57 16.98 6.14
C TRP A 339 16.07 17.93 7.23
N PRO A 340 15.97 19.25 6.98
CA PRO A 340 16.43 19.93 5.76
C PRO A 340 17.94 20.13 5.73
N THR A 341 18.56 20.33 6.89
CA THR A 341 20.03 20.28 7.08
C THR A 341 20.41 19.66 8.43
N PRO A 342 21.61 19.05 8.57
CA PRO A 342 22.10 18.59 9.87
C PRO A 342 22.15 19.69 10.94
N ALA A 343 22.56 20.90 10.56
CA ALA A 343 22.69 22.03 11.48
C ALA A 343 21.35 22.40 12.13
N ILE A 344 20.29 22.46 11.33
CA ILE A 344 18.92 22.71 11.80
C ILE A 344 18.44 21.59 12.74
N ARG A 345 18.84 20.33 12.47
CA ARG A 345 18.52 19.18 13.35
C ARG A 345 19.41 19.09 14.59
N GLY A 346 20.25 20.09 14.86
CA GLY A 346 21.18 20.07 15.99
C GLY A 346 22.27 18.98 15.89
N ARG A 347 22.61 18.55 14.67
CA ARG A 347 23.62 17.51 14.39
C ARG A 347 24.87 18.14 13.81
N THR A 348 26.03 17.62 14.18
CA THR A 348 27.27 17.90 13.44
C THR A 348 27.08 17.45 11.99
N PRO A 349 27.41 18.27 10.98
CA PRO A 349 27.36 17.83 9.59
C PRO A 349 28.17 16.54 9.44
N GLY A 350 27.51 15.47 9.02
CA GLY A 350 28.21 14.26 8.60
C GLY A 350 29.09 14.55 7.39
N GLY A 351 29.97 13.61 7.03
CA GLY A 351 30.69 13.67 5.75
C GLY A 351 29.71 13.83 4.58
N THR A 352 30.24 14.25 3.43
CA THR A 352 29.44 14.46 2.20
C THR A 352 28.45 13.30 2.01
N PRO A 353 27.14 13.57 1.93
CA PRO A 353 26.16 12.50 1.73
C PRO A 353 26.52 11.70 0.49
N THR A 354 26.80 10.41 0.64
CA THR A 354 27.00 9.48 -0.48
C THR A 354 25.74 9.48 -1.34
N GLU A 355 25.89 9.45 -2.67
CA GLU A 355 24.74 9.25 -3.54
C GLU A 355 23.99 7.99 -3.10
N PRO A 356 22.66 8.07 -2.91
CA PRO A 356 21.88 6.92 -2.50
C PRO A 356 21.99 5.87 -3.58
N THR A 357 22.44 4.68 -3.19
CA THR A 357 22.52 3.53 -4.08
C THR A 357 21.14 3.29 -4.72
N PRO A 358 21.03 3.26 -6.07
CA PRO A 358 19.77 2.96 -6.71
C PRO A 358 19.20 1.63 -6.18
N THR A 359 17.92 1.61 -5.78
CA THR A 359 17.27 0.40 -5.25
C THR A 359 16.38 -0.25 -6.28
N HIS A 360 16.46 0.20 -7.54
CA HIS A 360 15.85 -0.47 -8.66
C HIS A 360 16.74 -0.34 -9.89
N VAL A 361 16.69 -1.34 -10.77
CA VAL A 361 17.37 -1.34 -12.06
C VAL A 361 16.47 -1.97 -13.11
N VAL A 362 16.49 -1.40 -14.31
CA VAL A 362 15.79 -1.99 -15.46
C VAL A 362 16.62 -3.13 -16.01
N VAL A 363 15.98 -4.14 -16.59
CA VAL A 363 16.69 -5.20 -17.32
C VAL A 363 17.72 -4.62 -18.29
N GLY A 364 18.93 -5.19 -18.25
CA GLY A 364 20.06 -4.77 -19.06
C GLY A 364 20.91 -3.65 -18.44
N GLU A 365 20.48 -3.04 -17.33
CA GLU A 365 21.30 -2.10 -16.56
C GLU A 365 22.18 -2.83 -15.53
N GLU A 366 23.28 -2.21 -15.12
CA GLU A 366 24.16 -2.75 -14.09
C GLU A 366 23.53 -2.60 -12.70
N ILE A 367 23.60 -3.67 -11.91
CA ILE A 367 23.24 -3.69 -10.50
C ILE A 367 24.20 -2.75 -9.76
N PRO A 368 23.71 -1.68 -9.10
CA PRO A 368 24.58 -0.66 -8.53
C PRO A 368 25.24 -1.10 -7.22
N SER A 369 24.69 -2.10 -6.54
CA SER A 369 25.27 -2.65 -5.31
C SER A 369 24.94 -4.12 -5.13
N SER A 370 25.90 -4.85 -4.58
CA SER A 370 25.69 -6.23 -4.17
C SER A 370 24.59 -6.31 -3.12
N GLY A 371 23.74 -7.32 -3.22
CA GLY A 371 22.67 -7.53 -2.26
C GLY A 371 21.58 -8.44 -2.80
N TRP A 372 20.52 -8.62 -2.01
CA TRP A 372 19.32 -9.32 -2.43
C TRP A 372 18.39 -8.38 -3.19
N TRP A 373 17.87 -8.86 -4.30
CA TRP A 373 16.92 -8.14 -5.15
C TRP A 373 15.81 -9.09 -5.58
N TYR A 374 14.62 -8.56 -5.82
CA TYR A 374 13.48 -9.31 -6.33
C TYR A 374 12.83 -8.52 -7.47
N THR A 375 11.94 -9.17 -8.21
CA THR A 375 11.09 -8.51 -9.19
C THR A 375 9.66 -9.01 -9.07
N LEU A 376 8.71 -8.08 -9.15
CA LEU A 376 7.28 -8.41 -9.14
C LEU A 376 6.85 -9.17 -10.40
N ALA A 377 7.68 -9.16 -11.45
CA ALA A 377 7.42 -9.90 -12.68
C ALA A 377 7.38 -11.43 -12.48
N LYS A 378 7.90 -11.94 -11.35
CA LYS A 378 7.91 -13.38 -11.02
C LYS A 378 7.90 -13.60 -9.51
N THR A 379 6.92 -14.37 -9.03
CA THR A 379 6.87 -14.86 -7.65
C THR A 379 8.11 -15.69 -7.33
N GLY A 380 8.71 -15.47 -6.15
CA GLY A 380 9.93 -16.17 -5.75
C GLY A 380 11.17 -15.78 -6.57
N SER A 381 11.19 -14.59 -7.17
CA SER A 381 12.33 -14.08 -7.95
C SER A 381 13.50 -13.58 -7.11
N ARG A 382 13.32 -13.47 -5.78
CA ARG A 382 14.33 -12.96 -4.84
C ARG A 382 15.65 -13.72 -4.98
N ARG A 383 16.71 -13.00 -5.33
CA ARG A 383 18.06 -13.56 -5.46
C ARG A 383 19.12 -12.52 -5.16
N HIS A 384 20.30 -13.01 -4.80
CA HIS A 384 21.47 -12.16 -4.62
C HIS A 384 22.08 -11.78 -5.97
N PHE A 385 22.47 -10.51 -6.12
CA PHE A 385 23.27 -9.99 -7.21
C PHE A 385 24.55 -9.37 -6.67
N ASN A 386 25.60 -9.37 -7.49
CA ASN A 386 26.79 -8.56 -7.21
C ASN A 386 26.71 -7.21 -7.93
N ALA A 387 27.36 -6.19 -7.37
CA ALA A 387 27.53 -4.90 -8.03
C ALA A 387 28.20 -5.10 -9.41
N GLY A 388 27.70 -4.41 -10.43
CA GLY A 388 28.14 -4.51 -11.82
C GLY A 388 27.51 -5.67 -12.61
N GLU A 389 26.76 -6.57 -11.99
CA GLU A 389 26.02 -7.59 -12.74
C GLU A 389 24.88 -6.97 -13.54
N LEU A 390 24.61 -7.44 -14.75
CA LEU A 390 23.48 -6.96 -15.52
C LEU A 390 22.17 -7.53 -14.98
N ALA A 391 21.19 -6.65 -14.74
CA ALA A 391 19.83 -6.98 -14.36
C ALA A 391 19.19 -7.93 -15.39
N PRO A 392 18.93 -9.21 -15.05
CA PRO A 392 18.60 -10.19 -16.08
C PRO A 392 17.15 -10.10 -16.51
N PRO A 393 16.83 -10.39 -17.78
CA PRO A 393 15.45 -10.57 -18.20
C PRO A 393 14.81 -11.74 -17.44
N ILE A 394 13.51 -11.60 -17.17
CA ILE A 394 12.62 -12.69 -16.78
C ILE A 394 11.63 -12.82 -17.93
N SER A 395 11.68 -13.87 -18.75
CA SER A 395 10.66 -14.10 -19.79
C SER A 395 10.03 -15.48 -19.69
N GLN A 396 8.74 -15.53 -20.05
CA GLN A 396 8.27 -16.39 -21.15
C GLN A 396 7.20 -15.73 -22.05
N ASP A 397 6.83 -14.44 -21.85
CA ASP A 397 5.84 -13.78 -22.73
C ASP A 397 6.24 -12.31 -23.03
N PRO A 398 6.30 -11.87 -24.31
CA PRO A 398 6.62 -10.50 -24.71
C PRO A 398 5.56 -9.44 -24.33
N SER A 399 4.40 -9.85 -23.79
CA SER A 399 3.29 -8.95 -23.44
C SER A 399 3.44 -8.20 -22.10
N ARG A 400 4.42 -8.59 -21.27
CA ARG A 400 4.69 -7.97 -19.97
C ARG A 400 5.70 -6.84 -20.14
N GLY A 401 5.37 -5.64 -19.65
CA GLY A 401 6.22 -4.45 -19.73
C GLY A 401 7.63 -4.65 -19.13
N ARG A 402 8.46 -3.60 -19.18
CA ARG A 402 9.86 -3.68 -18.75
C ARG A 402 10.00 -4.31 -17.35
N VAL A 403 10.77 -5.39 -17.25
CA VAL A 403 11.09 -6.03 -15.97
C VAL A 403 12.03 -5.11 -15.19
N ILE A 404 11.67 -4.86 -13.93
CA ILE A 404 12.43 -4.02 -13.01
C ILE A 404 12.83 -4.91 -11.83
N TRP A 405 14.13 -4.93 -11.53
CA TRP A 405 14.67 -5.53 -10.33
C TRP A 405 14.70 -4.49 -9.23
N GLN A 406 14.19 -4.85 -8.05
CA GLN A 406 14.10 -4.00 -6.87
C GLN A 406 15.00 -4.60 -5.78
N ARG A 407 15.82 -3.77 -5.15
CA ARG A 407 16.65 -4.19 -4.03
C ARG A 407 15.72 -4.51 -2.87
N ASP A 408 15.88 -5.71 -2.31
CA ASP A 408 15.09 -6.18 -1.20
C ASP A 408 15.40 -5.36 0.06
N ILE A 409 14.40 -5.06 0.87
CA ILE A 409 14.62 -4.40 2.16
C ILE A 409 15.24 -5.39 3.14
N ASP A 410 14.83 -6.66 3.05
CA ASP A 410 15.49 -7.76 3.74
C ASP A 410 16.72 -8.16 2.93
N GLN A 411 17.90 -7.99 3.51
CA GLN A 411 19.18 -8.36 2.90
C GLN A 411 19.74 -9.67 3.49
N THR A 412 18.96 -10.39 4.29
CA THR A 412 19.36 -11.68 4.84
C THR A 412 19.24 -12.78 3.79
N ALA A 413 20.09 -13.81 3.87
CA ALA A 413 19.91 -14.98 3.03
C ALA A 413 18.58 -15.67 3.38
N PRO A 414 17.80 -16.16 2.39
CA PRO A 414 16.62 -16.95 2.68
C PRO A 414 17.00 -18.12 3.57
N GLU A 415 16.19 -18.41 4.59
CA GLU A 415 16.41 -19.60 5.41
C GLU A 415 16.43 -20.85 4.51
N PRO A 416 17.38 -21.77 4.71
CA PRO A 416 17.42 -23.00 3.94
C PRO A 416 16.11 -23.75 4.13
N GLU A 417 15.52 -24.21 3.02
CA GLU A 417 14.27 -24.97 3.06
C GLU A 417 14.39 -26.13 4.07
N PRO A 418 13.47 -26.28 5.03
CA PRO A 418 13.49 -27.38 5.97
C PRO A 418 13.47 -28.73 5.22
N ALA A 419 14.22 -29.71 5.73
CA ALA A 419 14.34 -31.01 5.06
C ALA A 419 12.96 -31.65 4.80
N ARG A 420 12.75 -32.15 3.59
CA ARG A 420 11.54 -32.89 3.18
C ARG A 420 11.68 -34.40 3.39
N ARG A 421 12.76 -34.82 4.06
CA ARG A 421 13.07 -36.22 4.37
C ARG A 421 13.58 -36.30 5.79
N ALA A 422 13.09 -37.26 6.56
CA ALA A 422 13.53 -37.51 7.93
C ALA A 422 13.33 -38.98 8.29
N GLU A 423 14.13 -39.48 9.24
CA GLU A 423 14.03 -40.85 9.72
C GLU A 423 13.06 -40.95 10.90
N THR A 424 12.52 -42.14 11.12
CA THR A 424 11.74 -42.46 12.32
C THR A 424 12.48 -42.02 13.59
N GLY A 425 11.76 -41.38 14.52
CA GLY A 425 12.31 -40.85 15.77
C GLY A 425 12.94 -39.46 15.65
N GLN A 426 13.24 -38.98 14.45
CA GLN A 426 13.67 -37.59 14.26
C GLN A 426 12.47 -36.64 14.39
N LEU A 427 12.74 -35.44 14.93
CA LEU A 427 11.74 -34.38 15.02
C LEU A 427 11.39 -33.88 13.62
N ALA A 428 10.11 -33.81 13.30
CA ALA A 428 9.61 -33.42 11.99
C ALA A 428 10.04 -31.98 11.65
N PRO A 429 10.86 -31.76 10.61
CA PRO A 429 11.27 -30.42 10.18
C PRO A 429 10.11 -29.55 9.69
N ARG A 430 9.01 -30.21 9.28
CA ARG A 430 7.80 -29.61 8.71
C ARG A 430 6.57 -30.22 9.37
N ALA A 431 5.58 -29.38 9.67
CA ALA A 431 4.24 -29.87 9.97
C ALA A 431 3.59 -30.38 8.67
N GLY A 432 2.68 -31.35 8.79
CA GLY A 432 1.88 -31.83 7.67
C GLY A 432 1.97 -33.32 7.45
N GLN A 433 1.62 -33.75 6.25
CA GLN A 433 1.50 -35.15 5.90
C GLN A 433 2.84 -35.72 5.41
N TRP A 434 3.23 -36.86 5.96
CA TRP A 434 4.45 -37.59 5.66
C TRP A 434 4.12 -38.99 5.12
N ARG A 435 4.95 -39.48 4.20
CA ARG A 435 4.82 -40.80 3.56
C ARG A 435 6.05 -41.66 3.80
N GLY A 436 5.85 -42.92 4.18
CA GLY A 436 6.92 -43.89 4.48
C GLY A 436 7.40 -44.68 3.25
N ASP A 437 8.71 -44.85 3.11
CA ASP A 437 9.33 -45.55 1.96
C ASP A 437 9.48 -47.07 2.12
N ASP A 438 9.19 -47.75 0.99
CA ASP A 438 9.47 -49.12 0.49
C ASP A 438 8.28 -49.67 -0.32
N LYS A 439 7.05 -49.16 -0.10
CA LYS A 439 5.87 -49.37 -0.98
C LYS A 439 4.89 -48.18 -1.09
N GLY A 440 5.18 -47.01 -0.48
CA GLY A 440 4.45 -45.76 -0.74
C GLY A 440 3.01 -45.67 -0.21
N GLU A 441 2.59 -46.58 0.66
CA GLU A 441 1.19 -46.74 1.10
C GLU A 441 0.94 -46.35 2.58
N VAL A 442 1.97 -45.97 3.33
CA VAL A 442 1.87 -45.58 4.74
C VAL A 442 1.94 -44.07 4.87
N LEU A 443 0.96 -43.49 5.58
CA LEU A 443 0.85 -42.05 5.81
C LEU A 443 0.76 -41.78 7.31
N CYS A 444 1.27 -40.62 7.72
CA CYS A 444 0.98 -40.02 9.02
C CYS A 444 0.95 -38.48 8.88
N VAL A 445 0.29 -37.81 9.82
CA VAL A 445 0.33 -36.35 9.97
C VAL A 445 0.98 -36.04 11.30
N VAL A 446 1.99 -35.19 11.28
CA VAL A 446 2.70 -34.74 12.49
C VAL A 446 2.84 -33.22 12.50
N THR A 447 2.91 -32.66 13.70
CA THR A 447 3.21 -31.24 13.91
C THR A 447 4.71 -30.97 13.77
N LYS A 448 5.09 -29.71 13.54
CA LYS A 448 6.51 -29.34 13.45
C LYS A 448 7.17 -29.63 14.81
N HIS A 449 8.33 -30.30 14.77
CA HIS A 449 9.09 -30.79 15.92
C HIS A 449 8.47 -31.98 16.68
N GLU A 450 7.45 -32.63 16.14
CA GLU A 450 6.98 -33.91 16.66
C GLU A 450 7.81 -35.06 16.10
N ALA A 451 8.10 -36.07 16.91
CA ALA A 451 8.91 -37.21 16.47
C ALA A 451 8.14 -38.05 15.44
N LEU A 452 8.78 -38.35 14.31
CA LEU A 452 8.17 -39.19 13.29
C LEU A 452 7.99 -40.63 13.79
N PRO A 453 6.79 -41.23 13.62
CA PRO A 453 6.46 -42.50 14.23
C PRO A 453 7.15 -43.68 13.53
N ALA A 454 7.35 -44.77 14.28
CA ALA A 454 7.79 -46.05 13.71
C ALA A 454 6.61 -46.75 13.03
N TYR A 455 6.90 -47.50 11.95
CA TYR A 455 5.91 -48.34 11.30
C TYR A 455 6.18 -49.81 11.63
N LYS A 456 5.19 -50.51 12.22
CA LYS A 456 5.33 -51.91 12.68
C LYS A 456 6.54 -52.18 13.58
N GLY A 457 6.99 -51.16 14.32
CA GLY A 457 8.16 -51.26 15.21
C GLY A 457 9.51 -51.12 14.49
N GLU A 458 9.51 -50.89 13.17
CA GLU A 458 10.72 -50.66 12.39
C GLU A 458 10.92 -49.17 12.07
N ALA A 459 12.17 -48.76 12.00
CA ALA A 459 12.55 -47.42 11.57
C ALA A 459 12.48 -47.34 10.04
N ILE A 460 11.65 -46.43 9.55
CA ILE A 460 11.50 -46.13 8.12
C ILE A 460 11.86 -44.67 7.82
N ILE A 461 12.06 -44.41 6.54
CA ILE A 461 12.34 -43.08 6.00
C ILE A 461 11.01 -42.44 5.62
N TRP A 462 10.81 -41.22 6.11
CA TRP A 462 9.63 -40.41 5.86
C TRP A 462 9.93 -39.30 4.85
N HIS A 463 9.02 -39.12 3.91
CA HIS A 463 9.04 -38.08 2.88
C HIS A 463 7.86 -37.13 3.09
N TRP A 464 8.14 -35.85 3.26
CA TRP A 464 7.11 -34.83 3.42
C TRP A 464 6.39 -34.61 2.10
N MET A 465 5.05 -34.62 2.15
CA MET A 465 4.20 -34.52 0.98
C MET A 465 3.70 -33.08 0.77
N HIS A 466 2.92 -32.59 1.72
CA HIS A 466 2.34 -31.26 1.72
C HIS A 466 1.91 -30.87 3.14
N GLU A 467 1.64 -29.57 3.34
CA GLU A 467 1.00 -29.12 4.57
C GLU A 467 -0.37 -29.80 4.72
N ALA A 468 -0.76 -30.13 5.95
CA ALA A 468 -2.02 -30.79 6.20
C ALA A 468 -3.16 -29.83 5.85
N ASN A 469 -3.73 -29.99 4.65
CA ASN A 469 -4.90 -29.25 4.20
C ASN A 469 -6.15 -30.08 4.56
N PRO A 470 -7.12 -29.53 5.31
CA PRO A 470 -8.33 -30.26 5.70
C PRO A 470 -9.21 -30.75 4.54
N GLY A 471 -8.93 -30.42 3.27
CA GLY A 471 -9.92 -30.48 2.19
C GLY A 471 -9.80 -31.58 1.12
N VAL A 472 -8.73 -32.38 1.05
CA VAL A 472 -8.48 -33.19 -0.17
C VAL A 472 -8.46 -34.70 0.13
N GLY A 473 -9.61 -35.28 0.42
CA GLY A 473 -9.81 -36.73 0.59
C GLY A 473 -11.06 -37.06 1.40
N ALA A 474 -11.74 -38.17 1.07
CA ALA A 474 -12.86 -38.65 1.89
C ALA A 474 -12.33 -39.10 3.25
N ARG A 475 -12.92 -38.58 4.34
CA ARG A 475 -12.54 -38.88 5.73
C ARG A 475 -13.71 -39.47 6.52
N ALA A 476 -13.40 -40.34 7.46
CA ALA A 476 -14.38 -40.86 8.42
C ALA A 476 -13.71 -41.08 9.78
N ARG A 477 -14.37 -40.64 10.85
CA ARG A 477 -13.88 -40.83 12.23
C ARG A 477 -14.26 -42.22 12.73
N SER A 478 -13.48 -42.75 13.67
CA SER A 478 -13.81 -44.00 14.38
C SER A 478 -15.26 -43.99 14.87
N GLY A 479 -15.97 -45.11 14.68
CA GLY A 479 -17.39 -45.26 14.97
C GLY A 479 -18.34 -44.78 13.87
N GLN A 480 -17.91 -43.90 12.95
CA GLN A 480 -18.75 -43.52 11.80
C GLN A 480 -18.80 -44.65 10.77
N PRO A 481 -19.92 -44.82 10.04
CA PRO A 481 -19.99 -45.78 8.94
C PRO A 481 -19.06 -45.37 7.81
N CYS A 482 -18.33 -46.34 7.24
CA CYS A 482 -17.47 -46.11 6.09
C CYS A 482 -18.28 -45.55 4.89
N PRO A 483 -17.98 -44.33 4.41
CA PRO A 483 -18.80 -43.66 3.41
C PRO A 483 -18.58 -44.21 2.00
N TYR A 484 -17.41 -44.80 1.73
CA TYR A 484 -17.07 -45.38 0.44
C TYR A 484 -16.25 -46.66 0.62
N PRO A 485 -16.61 -47.76 -0.04
CA PRO A 485 -15.80 -48.98 0.03
C PRO A 485 -14.43 -48.71 -0.58
N GLY A 486 -13.37 -49.11 0.12
CA GLY A 486 -12.01 -48.81 -0.34
C GLY A 486 -10.94 -49.15 0.65
N SER A 487 -9.71 -48.84 0.28
CA SER A 487 -8.52 -48.90 1.11
C SER A 487 -8.32 -47.55 1.80
N TRP A 488 -8.19 -47.56 3.12
CA TRP A 488 -8.12 -46.39 3.98
C TRP A 488 -6.89 -46.47 4.90
N THR A 489 -6.30 -45.34 5.27
CA THR A 489 -5.22 -45.28 6.28
C THR A 489 -5.59 -44.30 7.38
N CYS A 490 -5.10 -44.55 8.59
CA CYS A 490 -5.23 -43.61 9.71
C CYS A 490 -4.30 -42.41 9.50
N GLU A 491 -4.78 -41.19 9.75
CA GLU A 491 -3.99 -39.95 9.63
C GLU A 491 -3.05 -39.77 10.83
N GLU A 492 -3.50 -40.12 12.02
CA GLU A 492 -2.78 -39.86 13.27
C GLU A 492 -1.77 -40.96 13.62
N VAL A 493 -1.99 -42.19 13.15
CA VAL A 493 -1.14 -43.36 13.49
C VAL A 493 -0.84 -44.16 12.22
N PRO A 494 0.44 -44.48 11.94
CA PRO A 494 0.79 -45.24 10.74
C PRO A 494 0.31 -46.70 10.85
N THR A 495 -0.86 -46.97 10.27
CA THR A 495 -1.50 -48.29 10.28
C THR A 495 -1.28 -49.07 9.00
N GLY A 496 -0.88 -48.40 7.92
CA GLY A 496 -0.95 -48.92 6.55
C GLY A 496 -2.39 -49.01 6.03
N PRO A 497 -2.60 -49.29 4.73
CA PRO A 497 -3.93 -49.34 4.17
C PRO A 497 -4.74 -50.51 4.73
N ARG A 498 -6.00 -50.23 5.07
CA ARG A 498 -6.99 -51.21 5.50
C ARG A 498 -8.23 -51.07 4.64
N THR A 499 -8.73 -52.19 4.17
CA THR A 499 -9.92 -52.21 3.34
C THR A 499 -11.17 -52.22 4.21
N PHE A 500 -12.07 -51.26 3.97
CA PHE A 500 -13.38 -51.20 4.60
C PHE A 500 -14.46 -51.28 3.54
N ALA A 501 -15.50 -52.06 3.82
CA ALA A 501 -16.71 -52.11 3.01
C ALA A 501 -17.66 -50.96 3.38
N TYR A 502 -18.55 -50.61 2.46
CA TYR A 502 -19.55 -49.56 2.67
C TYR A 502 -20.37 -49.82 3.96
N GLN A 503 -20.58 -48.77 4.76
CA GLN A 503 -21.29 -48.78 6.05
C GLN A 503 -20.67 -49.58 7.21
N VAL A 504 -19.52 -50.22 7.03
CA VAL A 504 -18.80 -50.81 8.19
C VAL A 504 -18.31 -49.67 9.09
N PRO A 505 -18.57 -49.70 10.41
CA PRO A 505 -18.06 -48.69 11.33
C PRO A 505 -16.53 -48.64 11.31
N MET A 506 -15.96 -47.44 11.19
CA MET A 506 -14.52 -47.26 11.16
C MET A 506 -13.93 -47.65 12.52
N PRO A 507 -12.88 -48.50 12.57
CA PRO A 507 -12.36 -49.01 13.83
C PRO A 507 -11.49 -47.99 14.56
N GLN A 508 -11.42 -48.11 15.88
CA GLN A 508 -10.40 -47.45 16.70
C GLN A 508 -9.01 -48.05 16.43
N VAL A 509 -7.96 -47.26 16.66
CA VAL A 509 -6.56 -47.72 16.60
C VAL A 509 -5.97 -47.58 18.00
N ASN A 510 -5.42 -48.67 18.53
CA ASN A 510 -4.88 -48.73 19.90
C ASN A 510 -5.85 -48.23 20.99
N GLY A 511 -7.17 -48.44 20.80
CA GLY A 511 -8.22 -48.01 21.73
C GLY A 511 -8.53 -46.51 21.70
N GLN A 512 -8.01 -45.76 20.72
CA GLN A 512 -8.28 -44.34 20.53
C GLN A 512 -9.12 -44.09 19.27
N ASP A 513 -9.98 -43.08 19.35
CA ASP A 513 -10.71 -42.58 18.19
C ASP A 513 -9.76 -41.83 17.25
N VAL A 514 -9.65 -42.33 16.03
CA VAL A 514 -8.79 -41.78 14.97
C VAL A 514 -9.58 -41.39 13.73
N THR A 515 -8.95 -40.62 12.85
CA THR A 515 -9.47 -40.22 11.55
C THR A 515 -8.87 -41.08 10.46
N TRP A 516 -9.75 -41.72 9.69
CA TRP A 516 -9.36 -42.51 8.53
C TRP A 516 -9.52 -41.69 7.26
N MET A 517 -8.53 -41.76 6.37
CA MET A 517 -8.53 -41.15 5.05
C MET A 517 -8.57 -42.24 3.96
N LEU A 518 -9.42 -42.07 2.96
CA LEU A 518 -9.50 -42.96 1.80
C LEU A 518 -8.24 -42.80 0.93
N VAL A 519 -7.56 -43.92 0.68
CA VAL A 519 -6.37 -44.02 -0.18
C VAL A 519 -6.76 -44.44 -1.59
N THR A 520 -7.67 -45.40 -1.73
CA THR A 520 -8.11 -45.93 -3.04
C THR A 520 -9.49 -46.55 -2.93
N TYR A 521 -10.37 -46.31 -3.90
CA TYR A 521 -11.69 -46.96 -3.96
C TYR A 521 -11.57 -48.46 -4.25
N LEU A 522 -12.42 -49.27 -3.63
CA LEU A 522 -12.60 -50.66 -4.03
C LEU A 522 -13.39 -50.64 -5.35
N ARG A 523 -12.85 -51.25 -6.41
CA ARG A 523 -13.56 -51.39 -7.69
C ARG A 523 -14.71 -52.38 -7.58
#